data_AF-A0AAY5K0Y9-F1
#
_entry.id   AF-A0AAY5K0Y9-F1
#
_cell.length_a   1.000
_cell.length_b   1.000
_cell.length_c   1.000
_cell.angle_alpha   90.00
_cell.angle_beta   90.00
_cell.angle_gamma   90.00
#
_symmetry.space_group_name_H-M   'P 1'
#
loop_
_entity.id
_entity.type
_entity.pdbx_description
1 polymer ?
#
loop_
_entity_poly.entity_id
_entity_poly.type
_entity_poly.pdbx_seq_one_letter_code
_entity_poly.pdbx_strand_id
1 'polypeptide(L)'
;CGVNASFIRCCDVEASYVRDHAAGADGVCHSHTLVVGVLSSPQEVLVSLEVGTVVNHEAAALHSAGVALAQITFYEEKNFQGRCYDCSADCADLHSYFSRCNSVRVESGAWVLYEKPNYAGYQYILSPGEYTDNQQWMGFNDSIKSCRSIKNEYGNTWKLRLYERPDFGGQMVEWAEDCPSVYEAFKFREVYSCIVVHGAWVFYELPNYRGRQYFVERREYPRHTDWGATSAGVGSFRRITEF
;
A
#
# COMPACT_ATOMS: atom_id res chain seq x y z
N CYS A 1 -32.39 11.22 -3.24
CA CYS A 1 -32.79 9.82 -3.53
C CYS A 1 -31.53 9.07 -3.94
N GLY A 2 -31.24 7.93 -3.31
CA GLY A 2 -30.02 7.17 -3.62
C GLY A 2 -30.22 6.18 -4.76
N VAL A 3 -29.12 5.67 -5.28
CA VAL A 3 -29.06 4.37 -5.96
C VAL A 3 -27.75 3.69 -5.56
N ASN A 4 -27.83 2.41 -5.19
CA ASN A 4 -26.66 1.59 -4.88
C ASN A 4 -25.86 1.29 -6.16
N ALA A 5 -24.55 1.10 -5.99
CA ALA A 5 -23.72 0.33 -6.92
C ALA A 5 -22.87 -0.67 -6.12
N SER A 6 -23.52 -1.74 -5.64
CA SER A 6 -22.82 -2.92 -5.15
C SER A 6 -22.61 -3.88 -6.32
N PHE A 7 -21.39 -4.34 -6.55
CA PHE A 7 -21.15 -5.57 -7.30
C PHE A 7 -20.28 -6.53 -6.50
N ILE A 8 -20.95 -7.53 -5.93
CA ILE A 8 -20.34 -8.75 -5.42
C ILE A 8 -20.16 -9.68 -6.62
N ARG A 9 -18.97 -10.25 -6.80
CA ARG A 9 -18.80 -11.61 -7.32
C ARG A 9 -17.60 -12.28 -6.70
N CYS A 10 -17.83 -13.43 -6.09
CA CYS A 10 -16.84 -14.47 -5.92
C CYS A 10 -17.31 -15.70 -6.71
N CYS A 11 -16.34 -16.50 -7.17
CA CYS A 11 -16.47 -17.77 -7.90
C CYS A 11 -16.88 -17.74 -9.39
N ASP A 12 -16.06 -18.47 -10.16
CA ASP A 12 -16.26 -19.18 -11.44
C ASP A 12 -16.80 -18.46 -12.69
N VAL A 13 -15.94 -18.42 -13.72
CA VAL A 13 -16.33 -18.28 -15.14
C VAL A 13 -15.44 -19.17 -16.01
N GLU A 14 -15.94 -20.33 -16.43
CA GLU A 14 -15.45 -20.97 -17.66
C GLU A 14 -16.02 -20.22 -18.87
N ALA A 15 -15.17 -19.85 -19.83
CA ALA A 15 -15.59 -19.26 -21.09
C ALA A 15 -15.79 -20.35 -22.15
N SER A 16 -17.03 -20.62 -22.54
CA SER A 16 -17.35 -21.41 -23.73
C SER A 16 -17.83 -20.52 -24.88
N TYR A 17 -17.28 -20.77 -26.06
CA TYR A 17 -17.47 -19.96 -27.27
C TYR A 17 -18.43 -20.69 -28.22
N VAL A 18 -19.57 -20.08 -28.53
CA VAL A 18 -20.50 -20.57 -29.56
C VAL A 18 -20.55 -19.55 -30.69
N ARG A 19 -20.29 -20.02 -31.91
CA ARG A 19 -20.27 -19.23 -33.14
C ARG A 19 -21.43 -19.72 -34.00
N ASP A 20 -22.43 -18.88 -34.23
CA ASP A 20 -23.51 -19.17 -35.19
C ASP A 20 -23.37 -18.32 -36.46
N HIS A 21 -23.77 -18.94 -37.58
CA HIS A 21 -23.72 -18.35 -38.91
C HIS A 21 -25.09 -17.77 -39.34
N ALA A 22 -25.02 -16.86 -40.32
CA ALA A 22 -26.08 -16.49 -41.26
C ALA A 22 -27.20 -15.52 -40.78
N ALA A 23 -26.95 -14.24 -41.08
CA ALA A 23 -27.80 -13.36 -41.90
C ALA A 23 -29.31 -13.22 -41.60
N GLY A 24 -29.68 -11.99 -41.21
CA GLY A 24 -31.03 -11.45 -41.29
C GLY A 24 -30.97 -9.95 -41.03
N ALA A 25 -31.57 -9.12 -41.91
CA ALA A 25 -31.47 -7.66 -41.81
C ALA A 25 -32.39 -7.11 -40.72
N ASP A 26 -31.86 -6.26 -39.83
CA ASP A 26 -32.24 -4.85 -39.72
C ASP A 26 -31.59 -4.17 -38.50
N GLY A 27 -30.97 -3.01 -38.73
CA GLY A 27 -30.55 -2.09 -37.68
C GLY A 27 -29.05 -1.97 -37.40
N VAL A 28 -28.69 -0.76 -36.95
CA VAL A 28 -27.40 -0.32 -36.40
C VAL A 28 -26.28 -0.02 -37.42
N CYS A 29 -25.51 1.04 -37.11
CA CYS A 29 -24.49 1.66 -37.94
C CYS A 29 -23.57 0.68 -38.68
N HIS A 30 -23.25 1.03 -39.94
CA HIS A 30 -22.06 0.49 -40.59
C HIS A 30 -20.83 0.84 -39.73
N SER A 31 -20.10 -0.20 -39.34
CA SER A 31 -18.81 -0.05 -38.68
C SER A 31 -17.81 0.53 -39.68
N HIS A 32 -17.55 1.83 -39.59
CA HIS A 32 -16.38 2.39 -40.24
C HIS A 32 -15.15 2.05 -39.38
N THR A 33 -14.26 1.27 -39.99
CA THR A 33 -12.95 0.98 -39.46
C THR A 33 -12.03 2.12 -39.86
N LEU A 34 -11.32 2.71 -38.91
CA LEU A 34 -10.13 3.48 -39.26
C LEU A 34 -8.88 2.98 -38.56
N VAL A 35 -7.90 2.68 -39.40
CA VAL A 35 -6.57 2.18 -39.06
C VAL A 35 -5.73 3.35 -38.52
N VAL A 36 -4.88 3.09 -37.53
CA VAL A 36 -3.87 4.06 -37.04
C VAL A 36 -2.48 3.61 -37.49
N GLY A 37 -1.95 4.25 -38.54
CA GLY A 37 -0.59 4.03 -39.00
C GLY A 37 0.44 4.71 -38.08
N VAL A 38 1.47 3.96 -37.68
CA VAL A 38 2.63 4.49 -36.96
C VAL A 38 3.61 5.09 -37.99
N LEU A 39 3.90 6.38 -37.89
CA LEU A 39 5.01 6.98 -38.63
C LEU A 39 6.33 6.56 -38.00
N SER A 40 6.95 5.54 -38.59
CA SER A 40 8.40 5.34 -38.47
C SER A 40 9.14 6.34 -39.36
N SER A 41 10.42 6.57 -39.08
CA SER A 41 11.35 7.10 -40.09
C SER A 41 12.64 6.29 -40.07
N PRO A 42 13.24 5.91 -41.22
CA PRO A 42 12.80 6.17 -42.59
C PRO A 42 12.60 4.87 -43.40
N GLN A 43 11.35 4.44 -43.63
CA GLN A 43 10.93 3.74 -44.85
C GLN A 43 9.39 3.63 -44.94
N GLU A 44 8.82 4.60 -45.68
CA GLU A 44 7.57 4.60 -46.46
C GLU A 44 6.18 4.20 -45.86
N VAL A 45 5.23 5.13 -46.09
CA VAL A 45 3.74 5.04 -46.07
C VAL A 45 3.00 5.15 -44.71
N LEU A 46 1.89 5.90 -44.72
CA LEU A 46 1.12 6.44 -43.59
C LEU A 46 -0.39 6.19 -43.83
N VAL A 47 -1.15 5.69 -42.84
CA VAL A 47 -2.63 5.60 -42.93
C VAL A 47 -3.36 5.99 -41.62
N SER A 48 -3.88 7.23 -41.62
CA SER A 48 -5.12 7.75 -41.00
C SER A 48 -5.27 8.04 -39.48
N LEU A 49 -6.00 7.23 -38.68
CA LEU A 49 -6.58 7.45 -37.30
C LEU A 49 -8.05 7.99 -37.20
N GLU A 50 -8.97 7.29 -36.51
CA GLU A 50 -10.32 7.79 -36.06
C GLU A 50 -10.45 7.91 -34.52
N VAL A 51 -11.26 8.88 -34.08
CA VAL A 51 -11.46 9.25 -32.66
C VAL A 51 -12.94 9.28 -32.31
N GLY A 52 -13.31 8.66 -31.18
CA GLY A 52 -14.60 8.82 -30.50
C GLY A 52 -14.70 7.91 -29.28
N THR A 53 -15.27 8.30 -28.13
CA THR A 53 -15.65 9.64 -27.66
C THR A 53 -15.17 9.76 -26.21
N VAL A 54 -14.48 10.86 -25.87
CA VAL A 54 -14.01 11.09 -24.49
C VAL A 54 -15.21 11.40 -23.59
N VAL A 55 -15.55 10.48 -22.69
CA VAL A 55 -16.32 10.82 -21.49
C VAL A 55 -15.31 11.15 -20.41
N ASN A 56 -15.17 12.44 -20.11
CA ASN A 56 -14.22 12.90 -19.09
C ASN A 56 -14.55 12.29 -17.73
N HIS A 57 -13.63 11.52 -17.17
CA HIS A 57 -13.48 11.44 -15.72
C HIS A 57 -12.02 11.75 -15.38
N GLU A 58 -11.80 12.85 -14.67
CA GLU A 58 -10.48 13.20 -14.18
C GLU A 58 -10.02 12.19 -13.10
N ALA A 59 -8.71 12.12 -12.89
CA ALA A 59 -7.99 11.20 -11.99
C ALA A 59 -7.75 9.75 -12.45
N ALA A 60 -7.68 9.49 -13.77
CA ALA A 60 -6.95 8.33 -14.30
C ALA A 60 -5.47 8.70 -14.54
N ALA A 61 -4.64 8.62 -13.49
CA ALA A 61 -3.20 8.84 -13.61
C ALA A 61 -2.54 7.68 -14.38
N LEU A 62 -2.21 7.92 -15.66
CA LEU A 62 -1.42 7.02 -16.51
C LEU A 62 -0.08 6.69 -15.84
N HIS A 63 0.00 5.55 -15.16
CA HIS A 63 1.24 5.06 -14.58
C HIS A 63 2.16 4.54 -15.70
N SER A 64 3.21 5.31 -15.99
CA SER A 64 4.31 4.84 -16.83
C SER A 64 5.09 3.75 -16.10
N ALA A 65 5.27 2.61 -16.76
CA ALA A 65 6.07 1.46 -16.35
C ALA A 65 5.58 0.64 -15.14
N GLY A 66 4.73 -0.36 -15.41
CA GLY A 66 4.94 -1.75 -14.97
C GLY A 66 4.93 -2.11 -13.47
N VAL A 67 4.70 -1.18 -12.56
CA VAL A 67 4.51 -1.50 -11.13
C VAL A 67 3.10 -2.07 -10.94
N ALA A 68 3.00 -3.27 -10.36
CA ALA A 68 1.72 -3.84 -9.98
C ALA A 68 1.05 -2.93 -8.94
N LEU A 69 -0.25 -2.64 -9.13
CA LEU A 69 -0.99 -1.82 -8.18
C LEU A 69 -1.09 -2.55 -6.85
N ALA A 70 -0.70 -1.89 -5.75
CA ALA A 70 -0.83 -2.45 -4.40
C ALA A 70 -2.29 -2.81 -4.12
N GLN A 71 -2.50 -3.97 -3.49
CA GLN A 71 -3.82 -4.52 -3.19
C GLN A 71 -3.82 -5.21 -1.83
N ILE A 72 -4.88 -4.98 -1.06
CA ILE A 72 -5.12 -5.55 0.27
C ILE A 72 -6.60 -5.84 0.45
N THR A 73 -6.93 -7.01 1.01
CA THR A 73 -8.29 -7.41 1.36
C THR A 73 -8.45 -7.56 2.87
N PHE A 74 -9.36 -6.80 3.46
CA PHE A 74 -9.72 -6.87 4.88
C PHE A 74 -10.91 -7.81 5.11
N TYR A 75 -10.93 -8.55 6.23
CA TYR A 75 -12.03 -9.45 6.60
C TYR A 75 -12.47 -9.23 8.06
N GLU A 76 -13.79 -9.14 8.30
CA GLU A 76 -14.33 -8.93 9.65
C GLU A 76 -14.03 -10.09 10.61
N GLU A 77 -13.92 -11.32 10.10
CA GLU A 77 -13.65 -12.52 10.87
C GLU A 77 -12.26 -13.12 10.59
N LYS A 78 -11.86 -14.10 11.40
CA LYS A 78 -10.60 -14.87 11.23
C LYS A 78 -10.70 -15.81 10.03
N ASN A 79 -9.56 -16.25 9.51
CA ASN A 79 -9.44 -17.21 8.40
C ASN A 79 -10.22 -16.78 7.12
N PHE A 80 -10.21 -15.48 6.82
CA PHE A 80 -10.78 -14.87 5.61
C PHE A 80 -12.30 -15.07 5.47
N GLN A 81 -13.01 -15.00 6.60
CA GLN A 81 -14.46 -15.18 6.69
C GLN A 81 -15.20 -13.86 6.96
N GLY A 82 -16.53 -13.90 6.87
CA GLY A 82 -17.41 -12.76 7.14
C GLY A 82 -17.46 -11.76 5.99
N ARG A 83 -17.78 -10.50 6.29
CA ARG A 83 -17.74 -9.41 5.32
C ARG A 83 -16.29 -9.06 5.00
N CYS A 84 -15.98 -8.86 3.72
CA CYS A 84 -14.68 -8.37 3.27
C CYS A 84 -14.76 -6.99 2.61
N TYR A 85 -13.61 -6.35 2.45
CA TYR A 85 -13.43 -5.14 1.67
C TYR A 85 -12.05 -5.12 1.01
N ASP A 86 -12.04 -4.99 -0.31
CA ASP A 86 -10.85 -4.92 -1.14
C ASP A 86 -10.43 -3.45 -1.29
N CYS A 87 -9.16 -3.15 -1.09
CA CYS A 87 -8.61 -1.80 -1.17
C CYS A 87 -7.33 -1.79 -2.03
N SER A 88 -7.18 -0.76 -2.87
CA SER A 88 -6.04 -0.56 -3.76
C SER A 88 -5.45 0.85 -3.71
N ALA A 89 -5.85 1.64 -2.72
CA ALA A 89 -5.39 3.00 -2.48
C ALA A 89 -5.36 3.33 -0.98
N ASP A 90 -4.72 4.43 -0.62
CA ASP A 90 -4.75 4.97 0.74
C ASP A 90 -6.18 5.35 1.13
N CYS A 91 -6.65 4.90 2.30
CA CYS A 91 -8.01 5.14 2.79
C CYS A 91 -8.00 5.73 4.20
N ALA A 92 -8.49 6.96 4.34
CA ALA A 92 -8.48 7.69 5.62
C ALA A 92 -9.62 7.29 6.59
N ASP A 93 -10.69 6.65 6.12
CA ASP A 93 -11.73 6.09 6.98
C ASP A 93 -12.36 4.83 6.35
N LEU A 94 -12.15 3.70 7.01
CA LEU A 94 -12.65 2.38 6.61
C LEU A 94 -13.98 2.00 7.31
N HIS A 95 -14.49 2.84 8.23
CA HIS A 95 -15.63 2.51 9.10
C HIS A 95 -16.92 2.13 8.33
N SER A 96 -17.17 2.75 7.17
CA SER A 96 -18.33 2.44 6.32
C SER A 96 -18.27 1.06 5.66
N TYR A 97 -17.07 0.50 5.51
CA TYR A 97 -16.85 -0.78 4.84
C TYR A 97 -16.85 -1.96 5.81
N PHE A 98 -16.32 -1.79 7.03
CA PHE A 98 -16.35 -2.84 8.05
C PHE A 98 -16.26 -2.31 9.50
N SER A 99 -16.87 -3.06 10.41
CA SER A 99 -16.91 -2.72 11.84
C SER A 99 -15.62 -3.13 12.58
N ARG A 100 -15.03 -4.27 12.22
CA ARG A 100 -13.81 -4.88 12.80
C ARG A 100 -12.97 -5.56 11.70
N CYS A 101 -11.74 -5.95 12.02
CA CYS A 101 -10.86 -6.65 11.10
C CYS A 101 -10.06 -7.73 11.85
N ASN A 102 -10.27 -9.00 11.50
CA ASN A 102 -9.68 -10.15 12.20
C ASN A 102 -8.83 -11.05 11.30
N SER A 103 -8.88 -10.90 9.98
CA SER A 103 -7.88 -11.42 9.06
C SER A 103 -7.68 -10.48 7.86
N VAL A 104 -6.53 -10.57 7.22
CA VAL A 104 -6.11 -9.70 6.11
C VAL A 104 -5.36 -10.54 5.07
N ARG A 105 -5.63 -10.30 3.79
CA ARG A 105 -4.74 -10.70 2.71
C ARG A 105 -4.07 -9.46 2.14
N VAL A 106 -2.78 -9.54 1.87
CA VAL A 106 -2.05 -8.53 1.11
C VAL A 106 -1.60 -9.19 -0.17
N GLU A 107 -2.34 -8.94 -1.25
CA GLU A 107 -2.07 -9.52 -2.56
C GLU A 107 -0.84 -8.88 -3.22
N SER A 108 -0.58 -7.59 -2.94
CA SER A 108 0.61 -6.85 -3.41
C SER A 108 0.80 -5.51 -2.67
N GLY A 109 2.03 -4.98 -2.70
CA GLY A 109 2.43 -3.81 -1.93
C GLY A 109 2.72 -4.13 -0.46
N ALA A 110 3.55 -3.30 0.17
CA ALA A 110 3.53 -3.18 1.63
C ALA A 110 2.47 -2.17 2.06
N TRP A 111 1.88 -2.39 3.23
CA TRP A 111 0.81 -1.57 3.77
C TRP A 111 1.07 -1.20 5.23
N VAL A 112 0.69 0.02 5.61
CA VAL A 112 0.56 0.42 7.01
C VAL A 112 -0.93 0.57 7.35
N LEU A 113 -1.37 -0.17 8.35
CA LEU A 113 -2.73 -0.15 8.88
C LEU A 113 -2.77 0.62 10.19
N TYR A 114 -3.88 1.32 10.43
CA TYR A 114 -4.07 2.17 11.60
C TYR A 114 -5.34 1.81 12.36
N GLU A 115 -5.23 1.82 13.68
CA GLU A 115 -6.32 1.52 14.62
C GLU A 115 -7.52 2.47 14.47
N LYS A 116 -7.27 3.74 14.14
CA LYS A 116 -8.25 4.84 14.10
C LYS A 116 -8.31 5.49 12.71
N PRO A 117 -9.39 6.22 12.38
CA PRO A 117 -9.45 7.02 11.16
C PRO A 117 -8.33 8.09 11.12
N ASN A 118 -8.06 8.61 9.93
CA ASN A 118 -7.06 9.65 9.65
C ASN A 118 -5.63 9.28 10.11
N TYR A 119 -5.24 8.02 9.89
CA TYR A 119 -3.88 7.51 10.08
C TYR A 119 -3.37 7.62 11.52
N ALA A 120 -4.24 7.32 12.50
CA ALA A 120 -3.99 7.53 13.92
C ALA A 120 -4.15 6.25 14.76
N GLY A 121 -3.66 6.29 16.01
CA GLY A 121 -3.67 5.15 16.92
C GLY A 121 -2.49 4.20 16.69
N TYR A 122 -2.66 2.92 17.06
CA TYR A 122 -1.64 1.91 16.78
C TYR A 122 -1.44 1.70 15.27
N GLN A 123 -0.19 1.42 14.89
CA GLN A 123 0.21 1.17 13.51
C GLN A 123 0.64 -0.30 13.35
N TYR A 124 0.32 -0.91 12.22
CA TYR A 124 0.70 -2.29 11.87
C TYR A 124 1.23 -2.33 10.45
N ILE A 125 2.48 -2.78 10.26
CA ILE A 125 3.12 -2.88 8.95
C ILE A 125 2.99 -4.31 8.45
N LEU A 126 2.37 -4.49 7.27
CA LEU A 126 2.16 -5.79 6.62
C LEU A 126 2.86 -5.81 5.26
N SER A 127 3.56 -6.91 4.98
CA SER A 127 4.10 -7.28 3.66
C SER A 127 3.04 -8.04 2.85
N PRO A 128 3.26 -8.32 1.55
CA PRO A 128 2.51 -9.33 0.82
C PRO A 128 2.42 -10.68 1.57
N GLY A 129 1.22 -11.24 1.69
CA GLY A 129 0.99 -12.46 2.47
C GLY A 129 -0.45 -12.67 2.96
N GLU A 130 -0.69 -13.85 3.52
CA GLU A 130 -1.96 -14.24 4.14
C GLU A 130 -1.88 -14.18 5.67
N TYR A 131 -2.68 -13.31 6.29
CA TYR A 131 -2.73 -13.12 7.74
C TYR A 131 -4.07 -13.61 8.31
N THR A 132 -4.13 -14.85 8.79
CA THR A 132 -5.39 -15.53 9.19
C THR A 132 -5.98 -15.05 10.51
N ASP A 133 -5.20 -14.32 11.33
CA ASP A 133 -5.56 -13.87 12.68
C ASP A 133 -4.84 -12.54 13.01
N ASN A 134 -5.52 -11.62 13.71
CA ASN A 134 -4.95 -10.30 14.05
C ASN A 134 -3.65 -10.34 14.87
N GLN A 135 -3.38 -11.44 15.59
CA GLN A 135 -2.11 -11.62 16.29
C GLN A 135 -0.91 -11.79 15.34
N GLN A 136 -1.13 -12.19 14.08
CA GLN A 136 -0.04 -12.38 13.10
C GLN A 136 0.57 -11.05 12.63
N TRP A 137 -0.16 -9.93 12.71
CA TRP A 137 0.38 -8.58 12.54
C TRP A 137 0.61 -7.84 13.87
N MET A 138 0.59 -8.57 14.99
CA MET A 138 0.74 -8.03 16.36
C MET A 138 -0.37 -7.03 16.75
N GLY A 139 -1.62 -7.28 16.30
CA GLY A 139 -2.79 -6.50 16.67
C GLY A 139 -3.05 -6.48 18.18
N PHE A 140 -3.24 -5.28 18.75
CA PHE A 140 -3.66 -5.11 20.15
C PHE A 140 -5.18 -5.29 20.32
N ASN A 141 -5.93 -5.11 19.24
CA ASN A 141 -7.37 -5.30 19.10
C ASN A 141 -7.69 -5.60 17.62
N ASP A 142 -8.96 -5.73 17.29
CA ASP A 142 -9.48 -5.93 15.92
C ASP A 142 -9.97 -4.63 15.25
N SER A 143 -9.61 -3.46 15.80
CA SER A 143 -9.91 -2.18 15.17
C SER A 143 -8.86 -1.85 14.12
N ILE A 144 -9.26 -1.93 12.84
CA ILE A 144 -8.59 -1.24 11.74
C ILE A 144 -9.59 -0.22 11.16
N LYS A 145 -9.13 1.01 10.93
CA LYS A 145 -9.99 2.14 10.54
C LYS A 145 -9.37 3.09 9.52
N SER A 146 -8.08 3.00 9.23
CA SER A 146 -7.48 3.60 8.03
C SER A 146 -6.25 2.83 7.57
N CYS A 147 -5.83 2.99 6.32
CA CYS A 147 -4.66 2.33 5.76
C CYS A 147 -3.94 3.21 4.72
N ARG A 148 -2.64 2.98 4.53
CA ARG A 148 -1.85 3.55 3.43
C ARG A 148 -1.00 2.47 2.76
N SER A 149 -0.89 2.57 1.45
CA SER A 149 0.13 1.87 0.66
C SER A 149 1.50 2.47 0.95
N ILE A 150 2.51 1.62 1.14
CA ILE A 150 3.89 2.03 1.38
C ILE A 150 4.62 2.04 0.04
N LYS A 151 5.17 3.19 -0.35
CA LYS A 151 5.85 3.37 -1.63
C LYS A 151 7.35 3.09 -1.50
N ASN A 152 7.90 2.30 -2.42
CA ASN A 152 9.35 2.18 -2.57
C ASN A 152 9.87 3.07 -3.72
N GLU A 153 10.03 4.36 -3.45
CA GLU A 153 10.50 5.35 -4.44
C GLU A 153 11.99 5.22 -4.80
N TYR A 154 12.80 4.45 -4.04
CA TYR A 154 14.27 4.46 -4.12
C TYR A 154 14.91 3.07 -4.33
N GLY A 155 14.10 2.09 -4.74
CA GLY A 155 14.56 0.74 -5.10
C GLY A 155 15.22 0.01 -3.93
N ASN A 156 16.39 -0.58 -4.18
CA ASN A 156 17.05 -1.49 -3.22
C ASN A 156 18.09 -0.77 -2.34
N THR A 157 17.78 0.44 -1.88
CA THR A 157 18.68 1.21 -0.98
C THR A 157 17.96 1.59 0.32
N TRP A 158 18.57 1.24 1.45
CA TRP A 158 18.09 1.59 2.78
C TRP A 158 19.18 2.32 3.53
N LYS A 159 18.82 3.48 4.10
CA LYS A 159 19.76 4.30 4.87
C LYS A 159 19.02 5.13 5.90
N LEU A 160 19.39 4.96 7.16
CA LEU A 160 18.75 5.56 8.33
C LEU A 160 19.81 6.26 9.18
N ARG A 161 19.48 7.42 9.74
CA ARG A 161 20.26 8.09 10.79
C ARG A 161 19.44 8.24 12.04
N LEU A 162 19.98 7.82 13.18
CA LEU A 162 19.37 7.93 14.50
C LEU A 162 20.18 8.89 15.37
N TYR A 163 19.50 9.69 16.19
CA TYR A 163 20.11 10.70 17.02
C TYR A 163 19.66 10.58 18.49
N GLU A 164 20.60 10.79 19.39
CA GLU A 164 20.43 10.73 20.84
C GLU A 164 19.58 11.89 21.39
N ARG A 165 19.43 13.00 20.64
CA ARG A 165 18.63 14.17 21.07
C ARG A 165 17.63 14.63 20.00
N PRO A 166 16.64 15.46 20.37
CA PRO A 166 15.78 16.15 19.41
C PRO A 166 16.60 17.00 18.43
N ASP A 167 15.95 17.40 17.33
CA ASP A 167 16.47 18.35 16.35
C ASP A 167 17.87 17.96 15.80
N PHE A 168 18.09 16.65 15.64
CA PHE A 168 19.30 16.03 15.10
C PHE A 168 20.58 16.30 15.93
N GLY A 169 20.42 16.58 17.23
CA GLY A 169 21.53 16.77 18.16
C GLY A 169 22.05 15.49 18.82
N GLY A 170 23.14 15.63 19.57
CA GLY A 170 23.75 14.53 20.36
C GLY A 170 24.58 13.56 19.52
N GLN A 171 24.78 12.34 20.01
CA GLN A 171 25.43 11.30 19.21
C GLN A 171 24.53 10.89 18.03
N MET A 172 25.15 10.66 16.87
CA MET A 172 24.49 10.18 15.65
C MET A 172 25.06 8.82 15.23
N VAL A 173 24.19 7.91 14.81
CA VAL A 173 24.57 6.65 14.15
C VAL A 173 23.88 6.51 12.80
N GLU A 174 24.60 6.01 11.80
CA GLU A 174 24.10 5.78 10.45
C GLU A 174 24.07 4.25 10.19
N TRP A 175 22.96 3.75 9.63
CA TRP A 175 22.72 2.32 9.50
C TRP A 175 21.93 1.97 8.22
N ALA A 176 22.10 0.74 7.72
CA ALA A 176 21.57 0.27 6.43
C ALA A 176 20.98 -1.16 6.47
N GLU A 177 20.96 -1.79 7.65
CA GLU A 177 20.49 -3.17 7.86
C GLU A 177 19.43 -3.24 8.96
N ASP A 178 18.87 -4.41 9.21
CA ASP A 178 17.93 -4.60 10.30
C ASP A 178 18.67 -4.59 11.66
N CYS A 179 18.02 -4.11 12.72
CA CYS A 179 18.63 -3.97 14.03
C CYS A 179 17.72 -4.57 15.12
N PRO A 180 18.02 -5.77 15.65
CA PRO A 180 17.19 -6.43 16.66
C PRO A 180 17.32 -5.82 18.06
N SER A 181 18.36 -5.03 18.33
CA SER A 181 18.57 -4.37 19.64
C SER A 181 19.39 -3.08 19.50
N VAL A 182 18.70 -1.94 19.56
CA VAL A 182 19.31 -0.59 19.47
C VAL A 182 20.33 -0.36 20.59
N TYR A 183 20.04 -0.84 21.80
CA TYR A 183 20.96 -0.71 22.93
C TYR A 183 22.20 -1.60 22.79
N GLU A 184 22.08 -2.81 22.22
CA GLU A 184 23.24 -3.65 21.98
C GLU A 184 24.13 -3.10 20.88
N ALA A 185 23.55 -2.62 19.77
CA ALA A 185 24.29 -2.06 18.65
C ALA A 185 24.93 -0.69 18.95
N PHE A 186 24.19 0.24 19.57
CA PHE A 186 24.58 1.66 19.64
C PHE A 186 24.72 2.21 21.07
N LYS A 187 24.34 1.44 22.10
CA LYS A 187 24.22 1.88 23.51
C LYS A 187 23.20 3.00 23.75
N PHE A 188 22.43 3.37 22.73
CA PHE A 188 21.29 4.27 22.85
C PHE A 188 20.19 3.59 23.68
N ARG A 189 19.69 4.30 24.70
CA ARG A 189 18.50 3.87 25.47
C ARG A 189 17.21 4.33 24.81
N GLU A 190 17.29 5.46 24.10
CA GLU A 190 16.18 6.18 23.48
C GLU A 190 16.68 6.79 22.17
N VAL A 191 15.76 7.04 21.24
CA VAL A 191 15.99 7.67 19.94
C VAL A 191 15.04 8.85 19.84
N TYR A 192 15.60 10.07 19.87
CA TYR A 192 14.80 11.28 20.01
C TYR A 192 14.46 11.94 18.68
N SER A 193 15.33 11.80 17.68
CA SER A 193 15.11 12.25 16.30
C SER A 193 15.77 11.31 15.30
N CYS A 194 15.28 11.30 14.06
CA CYS A 194 15.84 10.46 13.00
C CYS A 194 15.71 11.10 11.61
N ILE A 195 16.55 10.66 10.68
CA ILE A 195 16.43 10.99 9.26
C ILE A 195 16.42 9.69 8.47
N VAL A 196 15.31 9.39 7.82
CA VAL A 196 15.21 8.30 6.85
C VAL A 196 15.76 8.84 5.53
N VAL A 197 17.00 8.48 5.21
CA VAL A 197 17.68 8.95 3.99
C VAL A 197 17.22 8.13 2.79
N HIS A 198 17.14 6.81 2.90
CA HIS A 198 16.65 5.92 1.85
C HIS A 198 15.82 4.76 2.39
N GLY A 199 14.91 4.28 1.55
CA GLY A 199 13.98 3.19 1.84
C GLY A 199 12.86 3.59 2.79
N ALA A 200 12.04 2.61 3.15
CA ALA A 200 11.02 2.69 4.18
C ALA A 200 11.40 1.75 5.34
N TRP A 201 11.04 2.13 6.56
CA TRP A 201 11.43 1.41 7.77
C TRP A 201 10.26 1.31 8.76
N VAL A 202 10.37 0.33 9.65
CA VAL A 202 9.49 0.16 10.81
C VAL A 202 10.33 0.14 12.08
N PHE A 203 10.04 1.07 12.99
CA PHE A 203 10.57 1.09 14.35
C PHE A 203 9.67 0.26 15.26
N TYR A 204 10.28 -0.38 16.26
CA TYR A 204 9.61 -1.14 17.30
C TYR A 204 10.01 -0.60 18.67
N GLU A 205 9.01 -0.42 19.53
CA GLU A 205 9.20 0.03 20.91
C GLU A 205 10.16 -0.87 21.70
N LEU A 206 10.11 -2.19 21.48
CA LEU A 206 10.90 -3.18 22.21
C LEU A 206 11.96 -3.83 21.30
N PRO A 207 13.02 -4.44 21.88
CA PRO A 207 13.95 -5.29 21.15
C PRO A 207 13.26 -6.50 20.50
N ASN A 208 13.95 -7.10 19.51
CA ASN A 208 13.51 -8.28 18.76
C ASN A 208 12.16 -8.11 18.05
N TYR A 209 11.91 -6.90 17.53
CA TYR A 209 10.78 -6.55 16.66
C TYR A 209 9.40 -6.71 17.34
N ARG A 210 9.27 -6.18 18.57
CA ARG A 210 8.09 -6.33 19.43
C ARG A 210 7.56 -4.99 19.96
N GLY A 211 6.34 -5.02 20.50
CA GLY A 211 5.68 -3.84 21.07
C GLY A 211 5.04 -2.98 19.98
N ARG A 212 4.82 -1.70 20.26
CA ARG A 212 4.24 -0.76 19.29
C ARG A 212 5.17 -0.59 18.09
N GLN A 213 4.56 -0.54 16.90
CA GLN A 213 5.24 -0.31 15.63
C GLN A 213 5.06 1.15 15.21
N TYR A 214 6.06 1.72 14.53
CA TYR A 214 5.99 3.05 13.93
C TYR A 214 6.57 3.01 12.52
N PHE A 215 5.76 3.35 11.53
CA PHE A 215 6.17 3.49 10.15
C PHE A 215 6.94 4.80 9.95
N VAL A 216 8.14 4.73 9.36
CA VAL A 216 8.92 5.91 8.97
C VAL A 216 9.37 5.80 7.51
N GLU A 217 8.79 6.67 6.68
CA GLU A 217 9.16 6.90 5.27
C GLU A 217 10.24 7.98 5.14
N ARG A 218 10.82 8.14 3.94
CA ARG A 218 11.89 9.11 3.64
C ARG A 218 11.50 10.54 4.03
N ARG A 219 11.98 10.98 5.19
CA ARG A 219 11.75 12.29 5.78
C ARG A 219 12.75 12.55 6.90
N GLU A 220 12.85 13.81 7.28
CA GLU A 220 13.39 14.25 8.56
C GLU A 220 12.30 14.20 9.66
N TYR A 221 12.63 13.64 10.82
CA TYR A 221 11.77 13.57 12.00
C TYR A 221 12.50 14.21 13.20
N PRO A 222 12.38 15.53 13.41
CA PRO A 222 13.06 16.25 14.49
C PRO A 222 12.71 15.76 15.90
N ARG A 223 11.56 15.11 16.10
CA ARG A 223 11.10 14.56 17.39
C ARG A 223 10.41 13.21 17.22
N HIS A 224 10.45 12.38 18.26
CA HIS A 224 9.77 11.07 18.28
C HIS A 224 8.25 11.12 18.09
N THR A 225 7.62 12.25 18.44
CA THR A 225 6.20 12.51 18.16
C THR A 225 5.90 12.59 16.67
N ASP A 226 6.89 12.93 15.84
CA ASP A 226 6.70 13.17 14.41
C ASP A 226 6.54 11.84 13.62
N TRP A 227 6.90 10.69 14.22
CA TRP A 227 6.55 9.33 13.75
C TRP A 227 5.40 8.68 14.53
N GLY A 228 4.70 9.45 15.36
CA GLY A 228 3.53 9.01 16.12
C GLY A 228 3.83 8.25 17.42
N ALA A 229 5.07 8.24 17.91
CA ALA A 229 5.38 7.64 19.21
C ALA A 229 5.02 8.56 20.38
N THR A 230 4.60 7.95 21.49
CA THR A 230 4.30 8.67 22.75
C THR A 230 5.53 8.81 23.67
N SER A 231 6.67 8.25 23.28
CA SER A 231 7.95 8.29 23.98
C SER A 231 9.09 8.07 22.98
N ALA A 232 10.33 8.38 23.37
CA ALA A 232 11.53 8.17 22.56
C ALA A 232 12.03 6.71 22.56
N GLY A 233 11.22 5.75 23.02
CA GLY A 233 11.60 4.34 23.11
C GLY A 233 11.59 3.65 21.74
N VAL A 234 12.78 3.35 21.22
CA VAL A 234 12.98 2.50 20.03
C VAL A 234 13.96 1.39 20.40
N GLY A 235 13.43 0.19 20.62
CA GLY A 235 14.21 -0.97 21.03
C GLY A 235 14.79 -1.77 19.85
N SER A 236 14.12 -1.76 18.70
CA SER A 236 14.60 -2.39 17.45
C SER A 236 13.99 -1.73 16.21
N PHE A 237 14.53 -2.00 15.02
CA PHE A 237 13.96 -1.53 13.76
C PHE A 237 14.28 -2.46 12.59
N ARG A 238 13.44 -2.44 11.55
CA ARG A 238 13.64 -3.20 10.31
C ARG A 238 13.38 -2.34 9.09
N ARG A 239 14.01 -2.73 7.98
CA ARG A 239 13.70 -2.27 6.63
C ARG A 239 12.38 -2.88 6.19
N ILE A 240 11.64 -2.15 5.39
CA ILE A 240 10.52 -2.68 4.60
C ILE A 240 11.10 -2.97 3.21
N THR A 241 11.13 -4.25 2.83
CA THR A 241 11.83 -4.75 1.63
C THR A 241 10.91 -5.45 0.62
N GLU A 242 9.73 -5.88 1.06
CA GLU A 242 8.76 -6.63 0.26
C GLU A 242 7.63 -5.68 -0.15
N PHE A 243 7.45 -5.48 -1.45
CA PHE A 243 6.47 -4.60 -2.08
C PHE A 243 5.86 -5.31 -3.29
#